data_AF-A0A958GDH7-F1
#
_entry.id   AF-A0A958GDH7-F1
#
_cell.length_a   1.000
_cell.length_b   1.000
_cell.length_c   1.000
_cell.angle_alpha   90.00
_cell.angle_beta   90.00
_cell.angle_gamma   90.00
#
_symmetry.space_group_name_H-M   'P 1'
#
loop_
_entity.id
_entity.type
_entity.pdbx_description
1 polymer ?
#
loop_
_entity_poly.entity_id
_entity_poly.type
_entity_poly.pdbx_seq_one_letter_code
_entity_poly.pdbx_strand_id
1 'polypeptide(L)'
;YSLVDNVIKFYDFETALAFTSVTPRAFSCTVPIFYDRSSNEEVKRAHECYETLFNECIANGYPPYRVSINSMEKITKQNKPYWELVKTIKDSIDPQNIISPGRYCPSN
;
A
#
# COMPACT_ATOMS: atom_id res chain seq x y z
N TYR A 1 -6.72 11.53 11.84
CA TYR A 1 -8.16 11.37 11.53
C TYR A 1 -8.56 12.23 10.33
N SER A 2 -8.37 13.55 10.38
CA SER A 2 -8.73 14.48 9.29
C SER A 2 -8.16 14.10 7.92
N LEU A 3 -6.89 13.67 7.84
CA LEU A 3 -6.27 13.27 6.57
C LEU A 3 -7.05 12.14 5.87
N VAL A 4 -7.34 11.05 6.57
CA VAL A 4 -8.01 9.89 5.98
C VAL A 4 -9.46 10.23 5.64
N ASP A 5 -10.17 10.87 6.57
CA ASP A 5 -11.59 11.22 6.40
C ASP A 5 -11.79 12.17 5.21
N ASN A 6 -10.90 13.15 5.01
CA ASN A 6 -10.95 14.07 3.88
C ASN A 6 -10.80 13.35 2.54
N VAL A 7 -9.82 12.45 2.42
CA VAL A 7 -9.59 11.70 1.18
C VAL A 7 -10.75 10.75 0.90
N ILE A 8 -11.17 9.96 1.89
CA ILE A 8 -12.23 8.97 1.71
C ILE A 8 -13.55 9.63 1.29
N LYS A 9 -13.93 10.74 1.94
CA LYS A 9 -15.15 11.49 1.60
C LYS A 9 -15.08 12.20 0.25
N PHE A 10 -13.90 12.68 -0.16
CA PHE A 10 -13.74 13.27 -1.49
C PHE A 10 -14.13 12.29 -2.62
N TYR A 11 -13.89 11.00 -2.40
CA TYR A 11 -14.25 9.93 -3.33
C TYR A 11 -15.64 9.30 -3.06
N ASP A 12 -16.46 9.94 -2.23
CA ASP A 12 -17.83 9.51 -1.90
C ASP A 12 -17.89 8.09 -1.29
N PHE A 13 -16.95 7.80 -0.39
CA PHE A 13 -16.94 6.58 0.41
C PHE A 13 -17.16 6.90 1.90
N GLU A 14 -17.62 5.91 2.65
CA GLU A 14 -17.75 6.00 4.10
C GLU A 14 -16.40 5.75 4.78
N THR A 15 -16.05 6.59 5.75
CA THR A 15 -14.80 6.43 6.50
C THR A 15 -14.96 5.39 7.59
N ALA A 16 -14.22 4.28 7.44
CA ALA A 16 -14.04 3.27 8.46
C ALA A 16 -12.56 3.16 8.83
N LEU A 17 -12.25 3.04 10.12
CA LEU A 17 -10.90 2.94 10.66
C LEU A 17 -10.84 1.89 11.75
N ALA A 18 -9.79 1.06 11.71
CA ALA A 18 -9.43 0.16 12.80
C ALA A 18 -8.00 0.44 13.26
N PHE A 19 -7.83 0.72 14.54
CA PHE A 19 -6.52 0.86 15.17
C PHE A 19 -6.22 -0.36 16.03
N THR A 20 -5.07 -0.98 15.78
CA THR A 20 -4.57 -2.09 16.59
C THR A 20 -3.27 -1.65 17.24
N SER A 21 -3.18 -1.77 18.56
CA SER A 21 -1.93 -1.58 19.28
C SER A 21 -0.96 -2.69 18.88
N VAL A 22 0.15 -2.34 18.23
CA VAL A 22 1.23 -3.29 17.90
C VAL A 22 2.20 -3.39 19.06
N THR A 23 2.48 -2.25 19.70
CA THR A 23 3.25 -2.13 20.94
C THR A 23 2.66 -1.00 21.78
N PRO A 24 3.07 -0.82 23.05
CA PRO A 24 2.64 0.34 23.86
C PRO A 24 2.98 1.72 23.26
N ARG A 25 3.82 1.78 22.21
CA ARG A 25 4.27 3.01 21.57
C ARG A 25 3.88 3.11 20.09
N ALA A 26 3.16 2.13 19.54
CA ALA A 26 2.85 2.08 18.12
C ALA A 26 1.49 1.43 17.84
N PHE A 27 0.71 2.09 17.00
CA PHE A 27 -0.54 1.58 16.45
C PHE A 27 -0.37 1.29 14.96
N SER A 28 -0.97 0.19 14.48
CA SER A 28 -1.26 0.00 13.06
C SER A 28 -2.68 0.47 12.79
N CYS A 29 -2.86 1.31 11.78
CA CYS A 29 -4.17 1.70 11.28
C CYS A 29 -4.52 0.91 10.03
N THR A 30 -5.73 0.35 9.98
CA THR A 30 -6.31 -0.24 8.77
C THR A 30 -7.49 0.61 8.32
N VAL A 31 -7.48 0.99 7.04
CA VAL A 31 -8.53 1.80 6.40
C VAL A 31 -9.17 0.95 5.31
N PRO A 32 -10.26 0.22 5.60
CA PRO A 32 -11.00 -0.48 4.56
C PRO A 32 -11.75 0.53 3.68
N ILE A 33 -11.69 0.33 2.36
CA ILE A 33 -12.53 1.02 1.38
C ILE A 33 -13.56 -0.01 0.92
N PHE A 34 -14.82 0.20 1.30
CA PHE A 34 -15.92 -0.65 0.89
C PHE A 34 -16.54 -0.10 -0.39
N TYR A 35 -16.71 -0.95 -1.39
CA TYR A 35 -17.28 -0.58 -2.67
C TYR A 35 -17.96 -1.76 -3.37
N ASP A 36 -18.93 -1.49 -4.23
CA ASP A 36 -19.53 -2.53 -5.09
C ASP A 36 -18.56 -2.93 -6.22
N ARG A 37 -18.19 -4.20 -6.23
CA ARG A 37 -17.31 -4.79 -7.26
C ARG A 37 -18.02 -5.00 -8.60
N SER A 38 -19.35 -4.96 -8.64
CA SER A 38 -20.12 -5.08 -9.88
C SER A 38 -20.14 -3.78 -10.69
N SER A 39 -19.87 -2.65 -10.03
CA SER A 39 -19.80 -1.32 -10.64
C SER A 39 -18.38 -0.98 -11.07
N ASN A 40 -18.12 -0.97 -12.39
CA ASN A 40 -16.81 -0.59 -12.93
C ASN A 40 -16.39 0.84 -12.53
N GLU A 41 -17.36 1.75 -12.43
CA GLU A 41 -17.10 3.14 -12.00
C GLU A 41 -16.67 3.19 -10.54
N GLU A 42 -17.32 2.41 -9.67
CA GLU A 42 -17.01 2.37 -8.25
C GLU A 42 -15.68 1.68 -7.98
N VAL A 43 -15.37 0.60 -8.71
CA VAL A 43 -14.06 -0.06 -8.70
C VAL A 43 -12.96 0.93 -9.05
N LYS A 44 -13.12 1.68 -10.14
CA LYS A 44 -12.15 2.70 -10.56
C LYS A 44 -11.98 3.77 -9.48
N ARG A 45 -13.08 4.30 -8.96
CA ARG A 45 -13.07 5.32 -7.91
C ARG A 45 -12.40 4.83 -6.62
N ALA A 46 -12.63 3.58 -6.21
CA ALA A 46 -11.99 2.96 -5.06
C ALA A 46 -10.47 2.82 -5.23
N HIS A 47 -10.01 2.45 -6.44
CA HIS A 47 -8.58 2.41 -6.74
C HIS A 47 -7.93 3.80 -6.72
N GLU A 48 -8.59 4.81 -7.29
CA GLU A 48 -8.11 6.20 -7.23
C GLU A 48 -8.08 6.73 -5.80
N CYS A 49 -9.11 6.43 -5.01
CA CYS A 49 -9.17 6.77 -3.58
C CYS A 49 -8.00 6.15 -2.80
N TYR A 50 -7.76 4.85 -3.00
CA TYR A 50 -6.63 4.14 -2.39
C TYR A 50 -5.29 4.80 -2.76
N GLU A 51 -5.10 5.15 -4.04
CA GLU A 51 -3.83 5.73 -4.51
C GLU A 51 -3.57 7.12 -3.95
N THR A 52 -4.60 7.97 -3.90
CA THR A 52 -4.51 9.28 -3.26
C THR A 52 -4.22 9.13 -1.76
N LEU A 53 -4.95 8.25 -1.07
CA LEU A 53 -4.75 8.00 0.36
C LEU A 53 -3.34 7.49 0.65
N PHE A 54 -2.85 6.56 -0.17
CA PHE A 54 -1.51 6.00 -0.06
C PHE A 54 -0.42 7.08 -0.18
N ASN A 55 -0.51 7.94 -1.20
CA ASN A 55 0.45 9.02 -1.41
C ASN A 55 0.41 10.05 -0.27
N GLU A 56 -0.78 10.46 0.16
CA GLU A 56 -0.96 11.39 1.29
C GLU A 56 -0.40 10.82 2.60
N CYS A 57 -0.64 9.53 2.88
CA CYS A 57 -0.10 8.88 4.06
C CYS A 57 1.44 8.87 4.04
N ILE A 58 2.06 8.51 2.92
CA ILE A 58 3.52 8.51 2.78
C ILE A 58 4.09 9.93 2.93
N ALA A 59 3.49 10.92 2.27
CA ALA A 59 3.92 12.31 2.34
C ALA A 59 3.88 12.87 3.77
N ASN A 60 2.95 12.40 4.59
CA ASN A 60 2.80 12.79 5.99
C ASN A 60 3.54 11.87 6.98
N GLY A 61 4.40 10.97 6.50
CA GLY A 61 5.24 10.11 7.36
C GLY A 61 4.54 8.87 7.94
N TYR A 62 3.44 8.42 7.33
CA TYR A 62 2.69 7.22 7.70
C TYR A 62 2.84 6.12 6.64
N PRO A 63 4.01 5.47 6.50
CA PRO A 63 4.19 4.41 5.51
C PRO A 63 3.33 3.18 5.89
N PRO A 64 2.68 2.52 4.92
CA PRO A 64 1.89 1.32 5.18
C PRO A 64 2.79 0.14 5.52
N TYR A 65 2.37 -0.67 6.49
CA TYR A 65 3.06 -1.92 6.85
C TYR A 65 2.78 -3.05 5.85
N ARG A 66 1.63 -3.00 5.15
CA ARG A 66 1.21 -3.95 4.11
C ARG A 66 0.53 -3.20 2.96
N VAL A 67 0.75 -3.66 1.73
CA VAL A 67 0.13 -3.08 0.54
C VAL A 67 -0.52 -4.13 -0.34
N SER A 68 -1.42 -3.67 -1.21
CA SER A 68 -1.96 -4.47 -2.30
C SER A 68 -0.87 -4.80 -3.33
N ILE A 69 -1.08 -5.84 -4.13
CA ILE A 69 -0.16 -6.21 -5.22
C ILE A 69 0.07 -5.07 -6.22
N ASN A 70 -0.95 -4.24 -6.45
CA ASN A 70 -0.90 -3.13 -7.40
C ASN A 70 0.04 -2.01 -6.96
N SER A 71 0.31 -1.91 -5.66
CA SER A 71 1.12 -0.82 -5.09
C SER A 71 2.51 -1.30 -4.62
N MET A 72 2.78 -2.59 -4.71
CA MET A 72 4.09 -3.15 -4.32
C MET A 72 5.22 -2.49 -5.09
N GLU A 73 5.03 -2.37 -6.40
CA GLU A 73 6.01 -1.75 -7.29
C GLU A 73 6.32 -0.30 -6.88
N LYS A 74 5.34 0.46 -6.39
CA LYS A 74 5.53 1.85 -5.94
C LYS A 74 6.43 1.96 -4.71
N ILE A 75 6.39 0.96 -3.83
CA ILE A 75 7.27 0.92 -2.66
C ILE A 75 8.65 0.40 -3.05
N THR A 76 8.71 -0.66 -3.87
CA THR A 76 9.95 -1.37 -4.17
C THR A 76 10.80 -0.67 -5.23
N LYS A 77 10.21 0.10 -6.15
CA LYS A 77 10.96 0.91 -7.14
C LYS A 77 11.75 2.06 -6.54
N GLN A 78 11.48 2.43 -5.28
CA GLN A 78 12.25 3.50 -4.65
C GLN A 78 13.70 3.03 -4.56
N ASN A 79 14.60 3.73 -5.25
CA ASN A 79 16.03 3.40 -5.36
C ASN A 79 16.72 3.61 -4.01
N LYS A 80 16.39 2.73 -3.06
CA LYS A 80 16.79 2.75 -1.66
C LYS A 80 17.71 1.56 -1.44
N PRO A 81 18.82 1.73 -0.70
CA PRO A 81 19.76 0.65 -0.41
C PRO A 81 19.10 -0.62 0.16
N TYR A 82 17.99 -0.45 0.90
CA TYR A 82 17.19 -1.56 1.40
C TYR A 82 16.67 -2.47 0.28
N TRP A 83 16.06 -1.90 -0.77
CA TRP A 83 15.48 -2.68 -1.84
C TRP A 83 16.51 -3.29 -2.78
N GLU A 84 17.67 -2.63 -2.94
CA GLU A 84 18.84 -3.20 -3.62
C GLU A 84 19.33 -4.45 -2.89
N LEU A 85 19.48 -4.39 -1.56
CA LEU A 85 19.86 -5.54 -0.75
C LEU A 85 18.84 -6.69 -0.86
N VAL A 86 17.54 -6.37 -0.78
CA VAL A 86 16.48 -7.37 -0.95
C VAL A 86 16.59 -8.06 -2.31
N LYS A 87 16.85 -7.29 -3.38
CA LYS A 87 17.07 -7.82 -4.72
C LYS A 87 18.30 -8.72 -4.78
N THR A 88 19.44 -8.30 -4.22
CA THR A 88 20.66 -9.13 -4.17
C THR A 88 20.41 -10.47 -3.47
N ILE A 89 19.69 -10.46 -2.35
CA ILE A 89 19.34 -11.69 -1.63
C ILE A 89 18.43 -12.56 -2.50
N LYS A 90 17.38 -11.97 -3.11
CA LYS A 90 16.43 -12.68 -3.97
C LYS A 90 17.13 -13.35 -5.17
N ASP A 91 18.00 -12.63 -5.85
CA ASP A 91 18.73 -13.13 -7.02
C ASP A 91 19.70 -14.28 -6.64
N SER A 92 20.22 -14.28 -5.41
CA SER A 92 21.10 -15.37 -4.93
C SER A 92 20.37 -16.69 -4.65
N ILE A 93 19.09 -16.64 -4.28
CA ILE A 93 18.28 -17.82 -3.91
C ILE A 93 17.35 -18.28 -5.03
N ASP A 94 16.96 -17.38 -5.94
CA ASP A 94 16.11 -17.68 -7.09
C ASP A 94 16.64 -16.98 -8.36
N PRO A 95 17.77 -17.45 -8.91
CA PRO A 95 18.43 -16.80 -10.05
C PRO A 95 17.58 -16.78 -11.33
N GLN A 96 16.60 -17.69 -11.44
CA GLN A 96 15.69 -17.78 -12.58
C GLN A 96 14.41 -16.96 -12.37
N ASN A 97 14.25 -16.31 -11.22
CA ASN A 97 13.09 -15.50 -10.85
C ASN A 97 11.74 -16.24 -11.04
N ILE A 98 11.67 -17.48 -10.57
CA ILE A 98 10.46 -18.32 -10.70
C ILE A 98 9.47 -18.02 -9.58
N ILE A 99 9.97 -17.73 -8.38
CA ILE A 99 9.16 -17.65 -7.16
C ILE A 99 8.65 -16.22 -6.96
N SER A 100 7.39 -16.00 -7.31
CA SER A 100 6.63 -14.75 -7.07
C SER A 100 7.36 -13.45 -7.47
N PRO A 101 7.65 -13.24 -8.77
CA PRO A 101 8.28 -12.00 -9.26
C PRO A 101 7.56 -10.73 -8.80
N GLY A 102 8.31 -9.71 -8.39
CA GLY A 102 7.78 -8.40 -7.97
C GLY A 102 7.14 -8.37 -6.57
N ARG A 103 7.09 -9.50 -5.85
CA ARG A 103 6.53 -9.57 -4.49
C ARG A 103 7.52 -8.99 -3.47
N TYR A 104 7.30 -7.74 -3.04
CA TYR A 104 8.20 -7.02 -2.11
C TYR A 104 9.68 -7.10 -2.51
N CYS A 105 9.93 -6.97 -3.81
CA CYS A 105 11.26 -6.91 -4.41
C CYS A 105 11.14 -5.99 -5.63
N PRO A 106 12.15 -5.19 -5.97
CA PRO A 106 12.18 -4.50 -7.24
C PRO A 106 11.98 -5.51 -8.39
N SER A 107 11.03 -5.23 -9.27
CA SER A 107 10.95 -5.89 -10.57
C SER A 107 12.11 -5.39 -11.44
N ASN A 108 12.72 -6.27 -12.23
CA ASN A 108 13.74 -5.88 -13.21
C ASN A 108 13.23 -4.85 -14.21
#